data_AF-A0A965QF70-F1
#
_entry.id   AF-A0A965QF70-F1
#
_cell.length_a   1.000
_cell.length_b   1.000
_cell.length_c   1.000
_cell.angle_alpha   90.00
_cell.angle_beta   90.00
_cell.angle_gamma   90.00
#
_symmetry.space_group_name_H-M   'P 1'
#
loop_
_entity.id
_entity.type
_entity.pdbx_description
1 polymer ?
#
loop_
_entity_poly.entity_id
_entity_poly.type
_entity_poly.pdbx_seq_one_letter_code
_entity_poly.pdbx_strand_id
1 'polypeptide(L)' 'PLAQATVSQHLKELKNAGLIKGSIEGNTICYCIDEKAIEKLIRYFSQITLELKTKSCC' A
#
# COMPACT_ATOMS: atom_id res chain seq x y z
N PRO A 1 10.23 -14.76 11.40
CA PRO A 1 9.43 -15.06 10.18
C PRO A 1 7.95 -14.78 10.43
N LEU A 2 7.28 -13.96 9.60
CA LEU A 2 5.83 -13.78 9.68
C LEU A 2 5.12 -15.05 9.21
N ALA A 3 4.01 -15.41 9.85
CA ALA A 3 3.20 -16.54 9.41
C ALA A 3 2.61 -16.27 8.02
N GLN A 4 2.52 -17.30 7.19
CA GLN A 4 2.01 -17.20 5.82
C GLN A 4 0.55 -16.70 5.77
N ALA A 5 -0.25 -17.03 6.79
CA ALA A 5 -1.59 -16.49 6.98
C ALA A 5 -1.58 -14.97 7.20
N THR A 6 -0.64 -14.45 8.00
CA THR A 6 -0.50 -13.01 8.27
C THR A 6 -0.08 -12.25 7.02
N VAL A 7 0.88 -12.77 6.25
CA VAL A 7 1.28 -12.16 4.98
C VAL A 7 0.12 -12.14 3.98
N SER A 8 -0.63 -13.25 3.87
CA SER A 8 -1.80 -13.34 2.99
C SER A 8 -2.90 -12.35 3.38
N GLN A 9 -3.12 -12.16 4.69
CA GLN A 9 -4.05 -11.17 5.21
C GLN A 9 -3.63 -9.75 4.79
N HIS A 10 -2.36 -9.38 4.98
CA HIS A 10 -1.87 -8.06 4.55
C HIS A 10 -2.01 -7.85 3.04
N LEU A 11 -1.66 -8.83 2.21
CA LEU A 11 -1.81 -8.74 0.75
C LEU A 11 -3.28 -8.60 0.34
N LYS A 12 -4.20 -9.27 1.02
CA LYS A 12 -5.64 -9.12 0.79
C LYS A 12 -6.10 -7.69 1.09
N GLU A 13 -5.70 -7.12 2.24
CA GLU A 13 -6.08 -5.75 2.59
C GLU A 13 -5.45 -4.71 1.67
N LEU A 14 -4.18 -4.88 1.27
CA LEU A 14 -3.53 -3.99 0.30
C LEU A 14 -4.21 -4.04 -1.07
N LYS A 15 -4.68 -5.22 -1.50
CA LYS A 15 -5.44 -5.37 -2.75
C LYS A 15 -6.82 -4.72 -2.62
N ASN A 16 -7.52 -4.93 -1.50
CA ASN A 16 -8.82 -4.31 -1.22
C ASN A 16 -8.72 -2.77 -1.19
N ALA A 17 -7.62 -2.23 -0.66
CA ALA A 17 -7.32 -0.80 -0.65
C ALA A 17 -6.91 -0.25 -2.02
N GLY A 18 -6.76 -1.11 -3.05
CA GLY A 18 -6.38 -0.71 -4.40
C GLY A 18 -4.91 -0.30 -4.55
N LEU A 19 -4.05 -0.64 -3.59
CA LEU A 19 -2.62 -0.29 -3.62
C LEU A 19 -1.79 -1.30 -4.42
N ILE A 20 -2.27 -2.55 -4.50
CA ILE A 20 -1.64 -3.61 -5.27
C ILE A 20 -2.69 -4.30 -6.17
N LYS A 21 -2.23 -4.79 -7.30
CA LYS A 21 -2.97 -5.66 -8.22
C LYS A 21 -2.53 -7.10 -7.99
N GLY A 22 -3.44 -8.04 -8.23
CA GLY A 22 -3.12 -9.46 -8.16
C GLY A 22 -3.63 -10.17 -9.41
N SER A 23 -2.75 -10.93 -10.06
CA SER A 23 -3.09 -11.85 -11.16
C SER A 23 -2.95 -13.30 -10.67
N ILE A 24 -3.76 -14.19 -11.22
CA ILE A 24 -3.68 -15.63 -10.93
C ILE A 24 -2.89 -16.28 -12.08
N GLU A 25 -1.75 -16.88 -11.76
CA GLU A 25 -0.93 -17.64 -12.69
C GLU A 25 -0.87 -19.09 -12.21
N GLY A 26 -1.73 -19.94 -12.77
CA GLY A 26 -1.88 -21.34 -12.34
C GLY A 26 -2.35 -21.44 -10.88
N ASN A 27 -1.59 -22.16 -10.04
CA ASN A 27 -1.87 -22.32 -8.60
C ASN A 27 -1.27 -21.19 -7.74
N THR A 28 -0.62 -20.20 -8.36
CA THR A 28 0.04 -19.10 -7.65
C THR A 28 -0.67 -17.78 -7.90
N ILE A 29 -0.67 -16.92 -6.88
CA ILE A 29 -1.15 -15.54 -7.00
C ILE A 29 0.07 -14.63 -7.05
N CYS A 30 0.23 -13.92 -8.15
CA CYS A 30 1.26 -12.92 -8.33
C CYS A 30 0.68 -11.55 -8.01
N TYR A 31 1.37 -10.79 -7.15
CA TYR A 31 0.98 -9.42 -6.81
C TYR A 31 1.98 -8.42 -7.40
N CYS A 32 1.46 -7.30 -7.90
CA CYS A 32 2.26 -6.16 -8.37
C CYS A 32 1.69 -4.87 -7.79
N ILE A 33 2.55 -3.85 -7.66
CA ILE A 33 2.14 -2.55 -7.15
C ILE A 33 1.24 -1.84 -8.17
N ASP A 34 0.20 -1.15 -7.71
CA ASP A 34 -0.50 -0.20 -8.55
C ASP A 34 0.21 1.16 -8.51
N GLU A 35 1.06 1.42 -9.50
CA GLU A 35 1.86 2.64 -9.60
C GLU A 35 1.03 3.92 -9.47
N LYS A 36 -0.17 3.97 -10.06
CA LYS A 36 -1.05 5.14 -9.99
C LYS A 36 -1.58 5.38 -8.58
N ALA A 37 -1.92 4.30 -7.87
CA ALA A 37 -2.41 4.39 -6.50
C ALA A 37 -1.29 4.83 -5.55
N ILE A 38 -0.08 4.28 -5.73
CA ILE A 38 1.10 4.67 -4.95
C ILE A 38 1.50 6.11 -5.24
N GLU A 39 1.46 6.58 -6.48
CA GLU A 39 1.74 7.97 -6.80
C GLU A 39 0.78 8.91 -6.06
N LYS A 40 -0.52 8.61 -6.05
CA LYS A 40 -1.52 9.37 -5.30
C LYS A 40 -1.23 9.35 -3.79
N LEU A 41 -0.87 8.19 -3.25
CA LEU A 41 -0.54 8.02 -1.83
C LEU A 41 0.68 8.85 -1.44
N ILE A 42 1.75 8.80 -2.24
CA ILE A 42 2.97 9.59 -2.03
C ILE A 42 2.67 11.09 -2.08
N ARG A 43 1.89 11.55 -3.07
CA ARG A 43 1.48 12.96 -3.16
C ARG A 43 0.72 13.39 -1.90
N TYR A 44 -0.21 12.56 -1.43
CA TYR A 44 -0.98 12.81 -0.20
C TYR A 44 -0.07 12.92 1.04
N PHE A 45 0.83 11.95 1.25
CA PHE A 45 1.78 11.99 2.36
C PHE A 45 2.76 13.17 2.27
N SER A 46 3.17 13.55 1.05
CA SER A 46 4.01 14.73 0.85
C SER A 46 3.31 16.00 1.32
N GLN A 47 2.01 16.16 1.03
CA GLN A 47 1.24 17.31 1.51
C GLN A 47 1.11 17.30 3.03
N ILE A 48 0.77 16.16 3.63
CA ILE A 48 0.72 16.01 5.10
C ILE A 48 2.06 16.39 5.72
N THR A 49 3.17 15.91 5.16
CA THR A 49 4.51 16.18 5.69
C THR A 49 4.86 17.67 5.64
N LEU A 50 4.43 18.38 4.60
CA LEU A 50 4.60 19.83 4.50
C LEU A 50 3.78 20.56 5.58
N GLU A 51 2.53 20.16 5.80
CA GLU A 51 1.66 20.75 6.83
C GLU A 51 2.15 20.46 8.27
N LEU A 52 2.71 19.27 8.51
CA LEU A 52 3.27 18.94 9.82
C LEU A 52 4.57 19.71 10.10
N LYS A 53 5.37 20.04 9.07
CA LYS A 53 6.56 20.87 9.24
C LYS A 53 6.23 22.33 9.61
N THR A 54 5.08 22.84 9.19
CA THR A 54 4.69 24.24 9.48
C THR A 54 3.98 24.38 10.82
N LYS A 55 3.37 23.31 11.34
CA LYS A 55 2.86 23.27 12.71
C LYS A 55 4.00 22.95 13.69
N SER A 56 4.62 24.01 14.23
CA SER A 56 5.69 23.90 15.24
C SER A 56 5.19 23.77 16.68
N CYS A 57 3.91 23.48 16.91
CA CYS A 57 3.35 23.41 18.26
C CYS A 57 2.63 22.07 18.46
N CYS A 58 3.07 21.33 19.49
CA CYS A 58 2.25 20.31 20.13
C CYS A 58 1.29 20.97 21.10
#